data_AF-A0ABD5GN92-F1
#
_entry.id   AF-A0ABD5GN92-F1
#
_cell.length_a   1.000
_cell.length_b   1.000
_cell.length_c   1.000
_cell.angle_alpha   90.00
_cell.angle_beta   90.00
_cell.angle_gamma   90.00
#
_symmetry.space_group_name_H-M   'P 1'
#
loop_
_entity.id
_entity.type
_entity.pdbx_description
1 polymer ?
#
loop_
_entity_poly.entity_id
_entity_poly.type
_entity_poly.pdbx_seq_one_letter_code
_entity_poly.pdbx_strand_id
1 'polypeptide(L)'
;MQSMAKGVQEYLSRREVPAGIYCTIHPNIELVKYKRPVSNEQDLLGDTELTPDGFQLTTDSFCSQCALEGIYQEQLGSRAEKTANYNYLKNSKHGKYKIFKSQSLIGKKSLWKATFDSFKVTIQEEQEILNQSRRIAREFVDNQKAFNVVFTGKAGRGKSHLAMAILQDINEKLKDNKKSCLFINTSELVREIKISWNYDDKKHEEERLTDLMRTVDYLVIDDLGTEASFQDKQAGDWIQAIIYNVFNVREGNTIITTNLQGSELKRAYNSKIISRILENSKGNIIKFDGITDKRMN
;
A
#
# COMPACT_ATOMS: atom_id res chain seq x y z
N MET A 1 -34.58 8.20 -11.76
CA MET A 1 -35.04 9.31 -10.91
C MET A 1 -36.49 9.66 -11.22
N GLN A 2 -37.43 8.83 -10.74
CA GLN A 2 -38.88 9.12 -10.84
C GLN A 2 -39.52 9.14 -9.46
N SER A 3 -38.87 9.78 -8.47
CA SER A 3 -39.49 9.96 -7.15
C SER A 3 -39.11 11.25 -6.41
N MET A 4 -38.44 12.21 -7.03
CA MET A 4 -38.38 13.55 -6.42
C MET A 4 -39.70 14.27 -6.72
N ALA A 5 -40.47 14.57 -5.67
CA ALA A 5 -41.72 15.28 -5.79
C ALA A 5 -41.48 16.62 -6.51
N LYS A 6 -42.31 16.95 -7.49
CA LYS A 6 -42.19 18.14 -8.35
C LYS A 6 -41.94 19.44 -7.57
N GLY A 7 -42.47 19.55 -6.35
CA GLY A 7 -42.25 20.68 -5.44
C GLY A 7 -40.83 20.79 -4.88
N VAL A 8 -40.08 19.69 -4.73
CA VAL A 8 -38.66 19.71 -4.30
C VAL A 8 -37.76 20.20 -5.43
N GLN A 9 -38.04 19.79 -6.68
CA GLN A 9 -37.32 20.29 -7.85
C GLN A 9 -37.54 21.80 -8.05
N GLU A 10 -38.79 22.26 -7.88
CA GLU A 10 -39.13 23.68 -7.98
C GLU A 10 -38.57 24.52 -6.81
N TYR A 11 -38.42 23.90 -5.63
CA TYR A 11 -37.77 24.52 -4.47
C TYR A 11 -36.25 24.65 -4.64
N LEU A 12 -35.59 23.66 -5.24
CA LEU A 12 -34.14 23.67 -5.46
C LEU A 12 -33.73 24.62 -6.60
N SER A 13 -34.49 24.66 -7.70
CA SER A 13 -34.17 25.52 -8.86
C SER A 13 -34.23 27.03 -8.54
N ARG A 14 -35.06 27.44 -7.57
CA ARG A 14 -35.15 28.83 -7.11
C ARG A 14 -33.96 29.28 -6.26
N ARG A 15 -33.05 28.36 -5.93
CA ARG A 15 -31.90 28.58 -5.03
C ARG A 15 -30.55 28.34 -5.71
N GLU A 16 -30.55 28.05 -6.99
CA GLU A 16 -29.36 27.87 -7.82
C GLU A 16 -28.76 29.23 -8.17
N VAL A 17 -27.45 29.36 -7.94
CA VAL A 17 -26.64 30.51 -8.32
C VAL A 17 -25.59 30.02 -9.31
N PRO A 18 -25.59 30.51 -10.57
CA PRO A 18 -24.60 30.13 -11.56
C PRO A 18 -23.17 30.49 -11.08
N ALA A 19 -22.23 29.57 -11.26
CA ALA A 19 -20.86 29.72 -10.77
C ALA A 19 -19.89 30.34 -11.81
N GLY A 20 -20.32 30.54 -13.06
CA GLY A 20 -19.49 31.07 -14.14
C GLY A 20 -18.43 30.10 -14.67
N ILE A 21 -18.50 28.82 -14.27
CA ILE A 21 -17.60 27.75 -14.69
C ILE A 21 -18.43 26.55 -15.15
N TYR A 22 -17.92 25.81 -16.15
CA TYR A 22 -18.66 24.71 -16.80
C TYR A 22 -18.15 23.35 -16.32
N CYS A 23 -19.05 22.36 -16.33
CA CYS A 23 -18.71 20.99 -15.98
C CYS A 23 -17.75 20.38 -17.02
N THR A 24 -16.72 19.67 -16.56
CA THR A 24 -15.79 18.95 -17.45
C THR A 24 -16.41 17.72 -18.11
N ILE A 25 -17.42 17.11 -17.47
CA ILE A 25 -18.14 15.92 -17.98
C ILE A 25 -19.28 16.34 -18.91
N HIS A 26 -19.96 17.43 -18.57
CA HIS A 26 -21.02 18.04 -19.40
C HIS A 26 -20.61 19.47 -19.78
N PRO A 27 -19.79 19.67 -20.83
CA PRO A 27 -19.22 20.98 -21.17
C PRO A 27 -20.24 22.08 -21.44
N ASN A 28 -21.48 21.71 -21.78
CA ASN A 28 -22.58 22.62 -22.05
C ASN A 28 -23.40 22.98 -20.78
N ILE A 29 -23.04 22.44 -19.60
CA ILE A 29 -23.75 22.67 -18.35
C ILE A 29 -22.88 23.53 -17.44
N GLU A 30 -23.41 24.71 -17.09
CA GLU A 30 -22.79 25.58 -16.09
C GLU A 30 -22.96 24.98 -14.69
N LEU A 31 -21.89 25.02 -13.89
CA LEU A 31 -21.95 24.60 -12.49
C LEU A 31 -22.78 25.61 -11.67
N VAL A 32 -23.48 25.10 -10.67
CA VAL A 32 -24.34 25.87 -9.79
C VAL A 32 -23.90 25.73 -8.34
N LYS A 33 -24.01 26.82 -7.58
CA LYS A 33 -23.96 26.85 -6.12
C LYS A 33 -25.38 26.95 -5.57
N TYR A 34 -25.62 26.52 -4.33
CA TYR A 34 -26.96 26.55 -3.75
C TYR A 34 -27.03 27.49 -2.56
N LYS A 35 -28.09 28.31 -2.54
CA LYS A 35 -28.50 29.05 -1.35
C LYS A 35 -29.24 28.13 -0.39
N ARG A 36 -28.75 27.99 0.83
CA ARG A 36 -29.43 27.21 1.89
C ARG A 36 -29.67 28.05 3.14
N PRO A 37 -30.65 27.70 3.98
CA PRO A 37 -30.85 28.38 5.26
C PRO A 37 -29.59 28.23 6.12
N VAL A 38 -29.26 29.26 6.89
CA VAL A 38 -28.12 29.22 7.81
C VAL A 38 -28.30 28.07 8.80
N SER A 39 -27.30 27.19 8.91
CA SER A 39 -27.31 26.04 9.82
C SER A 39 -26.31 26.25 10.96
N ASN A 40 -26.66 25.80 12.17
CA ASN A 40 -25.80 25.93 13.36
C ASN A 40 -24.84 24.74 13.55
N GLU A 41 -24.86 23.76 12.65
CA GLU A 41 -23.90 22.65 12.65
C GLU A 41 -22.60 23.12 12.00
N GLN A 42 -21.46 22.91 12.66
CA GLN A 42 -20.15 23.28 12.12
C GLN A 42 -19.93 22.61 10.75
N ASP A 43 -19.97 23.41 9.68
CA ASP A 43 -19.66 22.98 8.33
C ASP A 43 -18.20 22.52 8.25
N LEU A 44 -18.00 21.22 8.06
CA LEU A 44 -16.68 20.58 7.90
C LEU A 44 -15.93 21.00 6.62
N LEU A 45 -16.44 21.96 5.84
CA LEU A 45 -15.96 22.30 4.48
C LEU A 45 -15.72 23.81 4.23
N GLY A 46 -15.50 24.62 5.27
CA GLY A 46 -14.91 25.97 5.14
C GLY A 46 -15.91 27.14 4.96
N ASP A 47 -15.34 28.35 4.89
CA ASP A 47 -16.02 29.65 5.00
C ASP A 47 -17.23 29.82 4.07
N THR A 48 -18.36 30.19 4.65
CA THR A 48 -19.59 30.40 3.87
C THR A 48 -19.95 31.88 3.78
N GLU A 49 -20.23 32.36 2.57
CA GLU A 49 -20.71 33.72 2.36
C GLU A 49 -22.22 33.83 2.64
N LEU A 50 -22.59 34.79 3.49
CA LEU A 50 -23.98 35.16 3.71
C LEU A 50 -24.45 36.05 2.56
N THR A 51 -25.49 35.63 1.87
CA THR A 51 -26.12 36.43 0.81
C THR A 51 -27.01 37.52 1.43
N PRO A 52 -27.27 38.64 0.73
CA PRO A 52 -28.07 39.76 1.26
C PRO A 52 -29.49 39.39 1.71
N ASP A 53 -30.03 38.30 1.20
CA ASP A 53 -31.32 37.68 1.54
C ASP A 53 -31.26 36.75 2.77
N GLY A 54 -30.13 36.70 3.49
CA GLY A 54 -29.98 35.95 4.73
C GLY A 54 -29.77 34.44 4.56
N PHE A 55 -29.41 33.98 3.35
CA PHE A 55 -29.07 32.59 3.06
C PHE A 55 -27.55 32.39 3.04
N GLN A 56 -27.11 31.16 3.26
CA GLN A 56 -25.72 30.74 3.16
C GLN A 56 -25.49 30.14 1.77
N LEU A 57 -24.46 30.61 1.05
CA LEU A 57 -24.08 30.03 -0.24
C LEU A 57 -23.09 28.87 -0.05
N THR A 58 -23.29 27.75 -0.74
CA THR A 58 -22.32 26.64 -0.73
C THR A 58 -20.98 27.07 -1.32
N THR A 59 -19.88 26.65 -0.68
CA THR A 59 -18.51 26.88 -1.17
C THR A 59 -18.27 26.14 -2.49
N ASP A 60 -18.68 24.88 -2.53
CA ASP A 60 -18.54 24.01 -3.69
C ASP A 60 -19.63 24.27 -4.74
N SER A 61 -19.21 24.26 -6.00
CA SER A 61 -20.08 24.34 -7.18
C SER A 61 -20.24 22.94 -7.78
N PHE A 62 -21.43 22.59 -8.25
CA PHE A 62 -21.67 21.26 -8.81
C PHE A 62 -22.55 21.28 -10.06
N CYS A 63 -22.44 20.23 -10.88
CA CYS A 63 -23.17 20.09 -12.13
C CYS A 63 -24.54 19.44 -11.87
N SER A 64 -25.62 20.12 -12.26
CA SER A 64 -26.98 19.61 -12.12
C SER A 64 -27.16 18.27 -12.85
N GLN A 65 -26.63 18.13 -14.07
CA GLN A 65 -26.71 16.91 -14.85
C GLN A 65 -25.91 15.74 -14.24
N CYS A 66 -24.71 16.00 -13.71
CA CYS A 66 -23.94 14.98 -12.97
C CYS A 66 -24.68 14.51 -11.70
N ALA A 67 -25.38 15.41 -11.01
CA ALA A 67 -26.21 15.04 -9.86
C ALA A 67 -27.41 14.16 -10.29
N LEU A 68 -28.02 14.48 -11.44
CA LEU A 68 -29.12 13.70 -12.02
C LEU A 68 -28.67 12.29 -12.46
N GLU A 69 -27.50 12.19 -13.07
CA GLU A 69 -26.90 10.92 -13.52
C GLU A 69 -26.31 10.11 -12.37
N GLY A 70 -26.31 10.65 -11.15
CA GLY A 70 -25.74 9.99 -9.98
C GLY A 70 -24.21 9.93 -10.01
N ILE A 71 -23.53 10.65 -10.91
CA ILE A 71 -22.06 10.65 -11.03
C ILE A 71 -21.40 11.08 -9.71
N TYR A 72 -21.93 12.11 -9.05
CA TYR A 72 -21.42 12.49 -7.73
C TYR A 72 -21.71 11.44 -6.67
N GLN A 73 -22.85 10.73 -6.73
CA GLN A 73 -23.17 9.66 -5.79
C GLN A 73 -22.35 8.40 -6.06
N GLU A 74 -21.97 8.13 -7.31
CA GLU A 74 -21.07 7.05 -7.70
C GLU A 74 -19.60 7.40 -7.38
N GLN A 75 -19.20 8.66 -7.55
CA GLN A 75 -17.87 9.14 -7.13
C GLN A 75 -17.74 9.25 -5.61
N LEU A 76 -18.75 9.77 -4.92
CA LEU A 76 -18.83 9.80 -3.45
C LEU A 76 -19.04 8.40 -2.89
N GLY A 77 -19.81 7.55 -3.56
CA GLY A 77 -19.96 6.12 -3.25
C GLY A 77 -18.64 5.40 -3.40
N SER A 78 -17.95 5.57 -4.53
CA SER A 78 -16.61 5.05 -4.77
C SER A 78 -15.61 5.59 -3.75
N ARG A 79 -15.66 6.89 -3.40
CA ARG A 79 -14.75 7.48 -2.40
C ARG A 79 -15.07 7.01 -0.99
N ALA A 80 -16.34 7.00 -0.59
CA ALA A 80 -16.80 6.52 0.71
C ALA A 80 -16.56 5.01 0.86
N GLU A 81 -16.75 4.22 -0.19
CA GLU A 81 -16.42 2.79 -0.25
C GLU A 81 -14.91 2.57 -0.20
N LYS A 82 -14.11 3.33 -0.98
CA LYS A 82 -12.64 3.31 -0.91
C LYS A 82 -12.17 3.67 0.50
N THR A 83 -12.74 4.71 1.12
CA THR A 83 -12.43 5.14 2.49
C THR A 83 -12.90 4.12 3.52
N ALA A 84 -14.09 3.54 3.38
CA ALA A 84 -14.62 2.51 4.28
C ALA A 84 -13.77 1.23 4.20
N ASN A 85 -13.39 0.81 2.99
CA ASN A 85 -12.52 -0.33 2.77
C ASN A 85 -11.11 -0.06 3.33
N TYR A 86 -10.55 1.13 3.09
CA TYR A 86 -9.27 1.55 3.68
C TYR A 86 -9.33 1.50 5.22
N ASN A 87 -10.36 2.08 5.82
CA ASN A 87 -10.57 2.08 7.27
C ASN A 87 -10.78 0.65 7.80
N TYR A 88 -11.53 -0.19 7.09
CA TYR A 88 -11.73 -1.59 7.44
C TYR A 88 -10.40 -2.35 7.43
N LEU A 89 -9.57 -2.21 6.39
CA LEU A 89 -8.25 -2.84 6.29
C LEU A 89 -7.30 -2.35 7.38
N LYS A 90 -7.32 -1.04 7.69
CA LYS A 90 -6.41 -0.41 8.65
C LYS A 90 -6.77 -0.69 10.11
N ASN A 91 -8.05 -0.67 10.45
CA ASN A 91 -8.51 -0.62 11.84
C ASN A 91 -9.15 -1.92 12.34
N SER A 92 -9.67 -2.76 11.44
CA SER A 92 -10.32 -4.01 11.85
C SER A 92 -9.32 -5.18 11.91
N LYS A 93 -9.55 -6.08 12.87
CA LYS A 93 -8.80 -7.34 12.99
C LYS A 93 -8.83 -8.15 11.69
N HIS A 94 -10.03 -8.33 11.14
CA HIS A 94 -10.25 -9.14 9.95
C HIS A 94 -9.69 -8.45 8.69
N GLY A 95 -9.75 -7.13 8.62
CA GLY A 95 -9.12 -6.34 7.56
C GLY A 95 -7.60 -6.46 7.59
N LYS A 96 -6.96 -6.28 8.75
CA LYS A 96 -5.51 -6.42 8.89
C LYS A 96 -5.00 -7.81 8.52
N TYR A 97 -5.71 -8.87 8.94
CA TYR A 97 -5.41 -10.24 8.52
C TYR A 97 -5.55 -10.45 7.00
N LYS A 98 -6.57 -9.82 6.38
CA LYS A 98 -6.82 -9.91 4.94
C LYS A 98 -5.77 -9.20 4.09
N ILE A 99 -5.15 -8.11 4.59
CA ILE A 99 -4.10 -7.36 3.87
C ILE A 99 -3.09 -8.31 3.26
N PHE A 100 -2.64 -9.31 4.02
CA PHE A 100 -1.64 -10.25 3.56
C PHE A 100 -2.03 -10.95 2.25
N LYS A 101 -3.24 -11.48 2.12
CA LYS A 101 -3.68 -12.17 0.90
C LYS A 101 -4.19 -11.22 -0.18
N SER A 102 -4.82 -10.11 0.21
CA SER A 102 -5.48 -9.21 -0.76
C SER A 102 -4.59 -8.13 -1.34
N GLN A 103 -3.50 -7.74 -0.65
CA GLN A 103 -2.67 -6.60 -1.04
C GLN A 103 -1.21 -6.97 -1.32
N SER A 104 -0.77 -8.19 -1.00
CA SER A 104 0.60 -8.60 -1.28
C SER A 104 0.83 -8.78 -2.78
N LEU A 105 1.95 -8.26 -3.25
CA LEU A 105 2.45 -8.43 -4.61
C LEU A 105 3.50 -9.55 -4.58
N ILE A 106 3.13 -10.73 -5.09
CA ILE A 106 4.01 -11.88 -5.13
C ILE A 106 4.44 -12.18 -6.57
N GLY A 107 5.73 -12.47 -6.79
CA GLY A 107 6.21 -12.82 -8.13
C GLY A 107 5.62 -14.16 -8.61
N LYS A 108 5.88 -15.25 -7.88
CA LYS A 108 5.41 -16.60 -8.26
C LYS A 108 4.26 -17.07 -7.38
N LYS A 109 3.12 -17.44 -7.98
CA LYS A 109 1.93 -17.97 -7.26
C LYS A 109 2.21 -19.18 -6.37
N SER A 110 3.18 -20.03 -6.74
CA SER A 110 3.60 -21.17 -5.92
C SER A 110 4.14 -20.78 -4.56
N LEU A 111 4.63 -19.54 -4.40
CA LEU A 111 5.16 -19.03 -3.14
C LEU A 111 4.09 -19.01 -2.04
N TRP A 112 2.80 -18.92 -2.37
CA TRP A 112 1.73 -19.04 -1.37
C TRP A 112 1.72 -20.37 -0.61
N LYS A 113 2.33 -21.43 -1.18
CA LYS A 113 2.47 -22.75 -0.54
C LYS A 113 3.75 -22.88 0.30
N ALA A 114 4.58 -21.83 0.35
CA ALA A 114 5.83 -21.83 1.10
C ALA A 114 5.58 -21.70 2.61
N THR A 115 5.81 -22.78 3.34
CA THR A 115 5.76 -22.86 4.80
C THR A 115 7.11 -23.36 5.30
N PHE A 116 7.33 -23.35 6.62
CA PHE A 116 8.53 -23.96 7.20
C PHE A 116 8.63 -25.45 6.86
N ASP A 117 7.49 -26.14 6.79
CA ASP A 117 7.44 -27.59 6.56
C ASP A 117 7.64 -27.95 5.07
N SER A 118 7.30 -27.04 4.15
CA SER A 118 7.57 -27.24 2.72
C SER A 118 8.98 -26.85 2.30
N PHE A 119 9.82 -26.35 3.22
CA PHE A 119 11.24 -26.09 2.95
C PHE A 119 12.04 -27.39 3.06
N LYS A 120 12.42 -27.98 1.92
CA LYS A 120 13.25 -29.20 1.87
C LYS A 120 14.64 -28.93 2.44
N VAL A 121 15.11 -29.75 3.36
CA VAL A 121 16.46 -29.68 3.94
C VAL A 121 17.27 -30.89 3.45
N THR A 122 18.42 -30.65 2.83
CA THR A 122 19.33 -31.71 2.36
C THR A 122 20.72 -31.67 3.00
N ILE A 123 21.14 -30.49 3.46
CA ILE A 123 22.45 -30.25 4.11
C ILE A 123 22.27 -29.53 5.44
N GLN A 124 23.30 -29.56 6.28
CA GLN A 124 23.25 -28.99 7.62
C GLN A 124 23.03 -27.46 7.59
N GLU A 125 23.64 -26.76 6.64
CA GLU A 125 23.52 -25.31 6.48
C GLU A 125 22.07 -24.88 6.24
N GLU A 126 21.30 -25.69 5.49
CA GLU A 126 19.87 -25.45 5.27
C GLU A 126 19.04 -25.64 6.53
N GLN A 127 19.41 -26.61 7.37
CA GLN A 127 18.77 -26.85 8.66
C GLN A 127 19.02 -25.67 9.61
N GLU A 128 20.24 -25.14 9.64
CA GLU A 128 20.61 -23.98 10.44
C GLU A 128 19.82 -22.73 10.02
N ILE A 129 19.73 -22.47 8.71
CA ILE A 129 18.95 -21.34 8.18
C ILE A 129 17.45 -21.49 8.46
N LEU A 130 16.90 -22.71 8.35
CA LEU A 130 15.51 -22.98 8.73
C LEU A 130 15.28 -22.72 10.22
N ASN A 131 16.20 -23.16 11.09
CA ASN A 131 16.11 -22.94 12.53
C ASN A 131 16.21 -21.45 12.90
N GLN A 132 17.11 -20.71 12.25
CA GLN A 132 17.21 -19.26 12.41
C GLN A 132 15.93 -18.54 11.95
N SER A 133 15.33 -18.99 10.84
CA SER A 133 14.06 -18.43 10.33
C SER A 133 12.89 -18.69 11.29
N ARG A 134 12.81 -19.88 11.90
CA ARG A 134 11.83 -20.17 12.97
C ARG A 134 12.06 -19.35 14.23
N ARG A 135 13.32 -19.07 14.58
CA ARG A 135 13.65 -18.16 15.69
C ARG A 135 13.13 -16.75 15.41
N ILE A 136 13.42 -16.21 14.22
CA ILE A 136 12.96 -14.89 13.80
C ILE A 136 11.43 -14.77 13.86
N ALA A 137 10.70 -15.77 13.35
CA ALA A 137 9.24 -15.74 13.41
C ALA A 137 8.71 -15.69 14.85
N ARG A 138 9.33 -16.44 15.78
CA ARG A 138 8.99 -16.38 17.21
C ARG A 138 9.28 -15.00 17.80
N GLU A 139 10.47 -14.46 17.57
CA GLU A 139 10.85 -13.13 18.09
C GLU A 139 9.93 -12.01 17.55
N PHE A 140 9.47 -12.12 16.30
CA PHE A 140 8.48 -11.21 15.74
C PHE A 140 7.10 -11.35 16.38
N VAL A 141 6.65 -12.57 16.69
CA VAL A 141 5.38 -12.83 17.39
C VAL A 141 5.43 -12.33 18.85
N ASP A 142 6.54 -12.57 19.54
CA ASP A 142 6.75 -12.12 20.92
C ASP A 142 6.81 -10.58 21.02
N ASN A 143 7.15 -9.90 19.91
CA ASN A 143 7.12 -8.45 19.74
C ASN A 143 7.87 -7.67 20.84
N GLN A 144 8.96 -8.25 21.36
CA GLN A 144 9.77 -7.63 22.41
C GLN A 144 10.63 -6.47 21.89
N LYS A 145 11.04 -6.55 20.62
CA LYS A 145 11.85 -5.53 19.95
C LYS A 145 11.58 -5.52 18.46
N ALA A 146 11.51 -4.34 17.86
CA ALA A 146 11.48 -4.19 16.42
C ALA A 146 12.87 -4.38 15.82
N PHE A 147 12.99 -5.25 14.81
CA PHE A 147 14.26 -5.49 14.12
C PHE A 147 14.07 -5.83 12.65
N ASN A 148 15.12 -5.60 11.86
CA ASN A 148 15.14 -5.94 10.45
C ASN A 148 15.92 -7.24 10.24
N VAL A 149 15.55 -7.95 9.18
CA VAL A 149 16.19 -9.21 8.79
C VAL A 149 16.65 -9.08 7.34
N VAL A 150 17.89 -9.48 7.06
CA VAL A 150 18.41 -9.44 5.69
C VAL A 150 18.82 -10.85 5.27
N PHE A 151 18.12 -11.39 4.27
CA PHE A 151 18.48 -12.62 3.59
C PHE A 151 19.30 -12.28 2.35
N THR A 152 20.57 -12.66 2.35
CA THR A 152 21.49 -12.41 1.24
C THR A 152 22.05 -13.72 0.70
N GLY A 153 22.29 -13.80 -0.60
CA GLY A 153 22.87 -14.97 -1.27
C GLY A 153 22.34 -15.12 -2.68
N LYS A 154 22.95 -16.00 -3.49
CA LYS A 154 22.56 -16.17 -4.90
C LYS A 154 21.11 -16.64 -5.08
N ALA A 155 20.60 -16.49 -6.31
CA ALA A 155 19.26 -16.89 -6.68
C ALA A 155 19.03 -18.40 -6.47
N GLY A 156 17.77 -18.79 -6.23
CA GLY A 156 17.38 -20.20 -6.16
C GLY A 156 17.64 -20.92 -4.82
N ARG A 157 18.19 -20.23 -3.82
CA ARG A 157 18.56 -20.84 -2.53
C ARG A 157 17.47 -20.81 -1.45
N GLY A 158 16.26 -20.34 -1.78
CA GLY A 158 15.10 -20.39 -0.87
C GLY A 158 14.88 -19.16 0.03
N LYS A 159 15.52 -18.02 -0.26
CA LYS A 159 15.33 -16.75 0.49
C LYS A 159 13.87 -16.31 0.53
N SER A 160 13.24 -16.16 -0.63
CA SER A 160 11.83 -15.76 -0.75
C SER A 160 10.89 -16.78 -0.11
N HIS A 161 11.23 -18.08 -0.18
CA HIS A 161 10.45 -19.15 0.47
C HIS A 161 10.42 -18.97 1.98
N LEU A 162 11.58 -18.80 2.61
CA LEU A 162 11.64 -18.63 4.07
C LEU A 162 11.08 -17.28 4.53
N ALA A 163 11.25 -16.21 3.74
CA ALA A 163 10.64 -14.92 4.04
C ALA A 163 9.09 -15.02 4.02
N MET A 164 8.54 -15.71 3.01
CA MET A 164 7.11 -16.01 2.97
C MET A 164 6.68 -16.90 4.13
N ALA A 165 7.42 -17.97 4.44
CA ALA A 165 7.09 -18.88 5.53
C ALA A 165 7.02 -18.17 6.89
N ILE A 166 7.99 -17.28 7.18
CA ILE A 166 7.97 -16.43 8.38
C ILE A 166 6.70 -15.57 8.40
N LEU A 167 6.39 -14.90 7.29
CA LEU A 167 5.26 -13.98 7.22
C LEU A 167 3.91 -14.72 7.33
N GLN A 168 3.79 -15.94 6.78
CA GLN A 168 2.61 -16.80 6.95
C GLN A 168 2.42 -17.20 8.42
N ASP A 169 3.49 -17.62 9.09
CA ASP A 169 3.46 -18.03 10.50
C ASP A 169 3.03 -16.86 11.41
N ILE A 170 3.56 -15.67 11.17
CA ILE A 170 3.20 -14.45 11.90
C ILE A 170 1.74 -14.07 11.66
N ASN A 171 1.30 -14.06 10.40
CA ASN A 171 -0.07 -13.67 10.04
C ASN A 171 -1.10 -14.60 10.69
N GLU A 172 -0.80 -15.90 10.79
CA GLU A 172 -1.69 -16.87 11.43
C GLU A 172 -1.66 -16.75 12.96
N LYS A 173 -0.48 -16.63 13.58
CA LYS A 173 -0.34 -16.51 15.05
C LYS A 173 -0.87 -15.18 15.60
N LEU A 174 -0.80 -14.11 14.83
CA LEU A 174 -1.23 -12.76 15.23
C LEU A 174 -2.58 -12.35 14.64
N LYS A 175 -3.35 -13.28 14.06
CA LYS A 175 -4.67 -13.01 13.47
C LYS A 175 -5.64 -12.36 14.46
N ASP A 176 -5.48 -12.65 15.75
CA ASP A 176 -6.33 -12.13 16.82
C ASP A 176 -5.82 -10.80 17.42
N ASN A 177 -4.56 -10.42 17.11
CA ASN A 177 -3.85 -9.31 17.74
C ASN A 177 -3.90 -8.01 16.91
N LYS A 178 -4.77 -7.94 15.88
CA LYS A 178 -4.87 -6.80 14.95
C LYS A 178 -3.50 -6.41 14.37
N LYS A 179 -2.76 -7.40 13.88
CA LYS A 179 -1.48 -7.20 13.19
C LYS A 179 -1.63 -7.47 11.69
N SER A 180 -0.97 -6.65 10.87
CA SER A 180 -0.98 -6.78 9.41
C SER A 180 0.37 -7.23 8.86
N CYS A 181 0.32 -8.09 7.86
CA CYS A 181 1.47 -8.60 7.13
C CYS A 181 1.37 -8.22 5.66
N LEU A 182 2.49 -7.88 5.01
CA LEU A 182 2.55 -7.57 3.59
C LEU A 182 3.80 -8.17 2.94
N PHE A 183 3.63 -8.79 1.78
CA PHE A 183 4.72 -9.27 0.95
C PHE A 183 4.77 -8.46 -0.34
N ILE A 184 5.90 -7.83 -0.64
CA ILE A 184 6.11 -7.06 -1.86
C ILE A 184 7.35 -7.60 -2.58
N ASN A 185 7.14 -8.19 -3.75
CA ASN A 185 8.21 -8.45 -4.70
C ASN A 185 8.52 -7.15 -5.47
N THR A 186 9.80 -6.78 -5.50
CA THR A 186 10.23 -5.49 -6.08
C THR A 186 9.89 -5.38 -7.57
N SER A 187 9.99 -6.47 -8.34
CA SER A 187 9.64 -6.47 -9.77
C SER A 187 8.14 -6.33 -10.01
N GLU A 188 7.29 -6.97 -9.20
CA GLU A 188 5.84 -6.81 -9.31
C GLU A 188 5.38 -5.43 -8.86
N LEU A 189 6.01 -4.83 -7.84
CA LEU A 189 5.76 -3.44 -7.44
C LEU A 189 5.91 -2.50 -8.64
N VAL A 190 7.03 -2.61 -9.35
CA VAL A 190 7.31 -1.78 -10.52
C VAL A 190 6.31 -2.01 -11.63
N ARG A 191 5.94 -3.27 -11.86
CA ARG A 191 4.94 -3.61 -12.85
C ARG A 191 3.59 -2.96 -12.53
N GLU A 192 3.11 -3.06 -11.30
CA GLU A 192 1.84 -2.47 -10.88
C GLU A 192 1.85 -0.94 -11.02
N ILE A 193 2.92 -0.26 -10.61
CA ILE A 193 3.00 1.19 -10.84
C ILE A 193 3.09 1.53 -12.34
N LYS A 194 3.86 0.79 -13.14
CA LYS A 194 3.91 1.05 -14.59
C LYS A 194 2.55 0.87 -15.26
N ILE A 195 1.74 -0.10 -14.78
CA ILE A 195 0.37 -0.28 -15.24
C ILE A 195 -0.48 0.94 -14.86
N SER A 196 -0.35 1.46 -13.64
CA SER A 196 -1.11 2.63 -13.20
C SER A 196 -0.80 3.89 -14.04
N TRP A 197 0.39 3.98 -14.64
CA TRP A 197 0.76 5.07 -15.55
C TRP A 197 -0.01 5.07 -16.89
N ASN A 198 -0.68 3.98 -17.25
CA ASN A 198 -1.52 3.93 -18.45
C ASN A 198 -2.97 4.40 -18.20
N TYR A 199 -3.31 4.72 -16.95
CA TYR A 199 -4.63 5.22 -16.54
C TYR A 199 -4.49 6.63 -15.94
N ASP A 200 -5.57 7.42 -15.92
CA ASP A 200 -5.55 8.78 -15.30
C ASP A 200 -5.35 8.73 -13.77
N ASP A 201 -5.50 7.55 -13.15
CA ASP A 201 -5.40 7.32 -11.70
C ASP A 201 -3.94 7.11 -11.20
N LYS A 202 -2.96 7.67 -11.93
CA LYS A 202 -1.50 7.42 -11.76
C LYS A 202 -1.01 7.57 -10.31
N LYS A 203 -1.45 8.64 -9.66
CA LYS A 203 -0.96 9.08 -8.34
C LYS A 203 -1.54 8.25 -7.21
N HIS A 204 -2.73 7.69 -7.39
CA HIS A 204 -3.46 7.02 -6.32
C HIS A 204 -2.87 5.64 -5.98
N GLU A 205 -2.45 4.85 -6.96
CA GLU A 205 -1.96 3.49 -6.70
C GLU A 205 -0.55 3.47 -6.09
N GLU A 206 0.36 4.32 -6.60
CA GLU A 206 1.69 4.51 -6.02
C GLU A 206 1.60 4.95 -4.55
N GLU A 207 0.81 5.99 -4.28
CA GLU A 207 0.63 6.51 -2.92
C GLU A 207 0.01 5.45 -2.01
N ARG A 208 -0.98 4.70 -2.51
CA ARG A 208 -1.64 3.62 -1.77
C ARG A 208 -0.67 2.50 -1.41
N LEU A 209 0.12 2.01 -2.35
CA LEU A 209 1.10 0.94 -2.11
C LEU A 209 2.21 1.42 -1.16
N THR A 210 2.68 2.65 -1.34
CA THR A 210 3.69 3.27 -0.47
C THR A 210 3.16 3.45 0.95
N ASP A 211 1.93 3.96 1.13
CA ASP A 211 1.28 4.09 2.44
C ASP A 211 1.09 2.72 3.10
N LEU A 212 0.68 1.72 2.33
CA LEU A 212 0.54 0.36 2.84
C LEU A 212 1.87 -0.21 3.34
N MET A 213 2.95 -0.11 2.54
CA MET A 213 4.29 -0.55 2.94
C MET A 213 4.79 0.19 4.20
N ARG A 214 4.46 1.47 4.36
CA ARG A 214 4.83 2.27 5.55
C ARG A 214 4.05 1.86 6.80
N THR A 215 2.79 1.46 6.66
CA THR A 215 1.85 1.32 7.80
C THR A 215 1.61 -0.10 8.27
N VAL A 216 1.93 -1.14 7.48
CA VAL A 216 1.77 -2.53 7.93
C VAL A 216 2.72 -2.88 9.08
N ASP A 217 2.27 -3.78 9.97
CA ASP A 217 3.05 -4.18 11.14
C ASP A 217 4.32 -4.98 10.74
N TYR A 218 4.20 -5.91 9.78
CA TYR A 218 5.30 -6.73 9.25
C TYR A 218 5.38 -6.66 7.74
N LEU A 219 6.57 -6.40 7.21
CA LEU A 219 6.81 -6.22 5.78
C LEU A 219 7.89 -7.17 5.27
N VAL A 220 7.65 -7.80 4.13
CA VAL A 220 8.69 -8.44 3.32
C VAL A 220 8.91 -7.62 2.06
N ILE A 221 10.16 -7.23 1.80
CA ILE A 221 10.61 -6.68 0.52
C ILE A 221 11.49 -7.72 -0.14
N ASP A 222 10.98 -8.33 -1.20
CA ASP A 222 11.59 -9.47 -1.87
C ASP A 222 12.32 -9.08 -3.16
N ASP A 223 13.44 -9.74 -3.41
CA ASP A 223 14.35 -9.57 -4.54
C ASP A 223 14.85 -8.12 -4.73
N LEU A 224 15.15 -7.44 -3.61
CA LEU A 224 15.72 -6.11 -3.58
C LEU A 224 17.10 -6.10 -4.28
N GLY A 225 17.27 -5.25 -5.28
CA GLY A 225 18.48 -5.11 -6.10
C GLY A 225 18.26 -5.47 -7.57
N THR A 226 17.12 -6.09 -7.90
CA THR A 226 16.76 -6.44 -9.29
C THR A 226 16.47 -5.17 -10.11
N GLU A 227 16.03 -4.10 -9.46
CA GLU A 227 15.73 -2.82 -10.09
C GLU A 227 16.93 -2.08 -10.65
N ALA A 228 18.12 -2.34 -10.10
CA ALA A 228 19.37 -1.79 -10.62
C ALA A 228 19.68 -2.30 -12.04
N SER A 229 19.03 -3.38 -12.47
CA SER A 229 19.17 -3.97 -13.81
C SER A 229 18.13 -3.44 -14.81
N PHE A 230 17.25 -2.52 -14.40
CA PHE A 230 16.25 -1.97 -15.31
C PHE A 230 16.90 -1.04 -16.34
N GLN A 231 16.51 -1.21 -17.60
CA GLN A 231 16.99 -0.38 -18.71
C GLN A 231 16.56 1.08 -18.58
N ASP A 232 15.43 1.32 -17.92
CA ASP A 232 14.93 2.65 -17.61
C ASP A 232 15.50 3.12 -16.27
N LYS A 233 16.50 4.00 -16.36
CA LYS A 233 17.18 4.59 -15.19
C LYS A 233 16.22 5.42 -14.32
N GLN A 234 15.23 6.08 -14.91
CA GLN A 234 14.26 6.87 -14.15
C GLN A 234 13.37 5.98 -13.29
N ALA A 235 12.95 4.83 -13.83
CA ALA A 235 12.20 3.84 -13.06
C ALA A 235 13.05 3.28 -11.90
N GLY A 236 14.34 3.02 -12.13
CA GLY A 236 15.29 2.58 -11.09
C GLY A 236 15.43 3.60 -9.95
N ASP A 237 15.72 4.85 -10.27
CA ASP A 237 15.91 5.93 -9.28
C ASP A 237 14.63 6.18 -8.46
N TRP A 238 13.47 6.11 -9.10
CA TRP A 238 12.18 6.30 -8.44
C TRP A 238 11.84 5.15 -7.46
N ILE A 239 12.15 3.89 -7.80
CA ILE A 239 11.98 2.76 -6.84
C ILE A 239 12.85 2.98 -5.62
N GLN A 240 14.10 3.42 -5.82
CA GLN A 240 14.97 3.73 -4.69
C GLN A 240 14.39 4.81 -3.79
N ALA A 241 13.68 5.79 -4.35
CA ALA A 241 12.98 6.82 -3.58
C ALA A 241 11.82 6.23 -2.75
N ILE A 242 11.01 5.33 -3.30
CA ILE A 242 9.97 4.61 -2.55
C ILE A 242 10.58 3.80 -1.42
N ILE A 243 11.59 2.99 -1.73
CA ILE A 243 12.27 2.14 -0.75
C ILE A 243 12.86 3.00 0.37
N TYR A 244 13.48 4.13 0.04
CA TYR A 244 13.95 5.11 1.02
C TYR A 244 12.81 5.64 1.90
N ASN A 245 11.69 6.08 1.30
CA ASN A 245 10.54 6.61 2.03
C ASN A 245 9.92 5.59 2.99
N VAL A 246 9.88 4.32 2.59
CA VAL A 246 9.42 3.21 3.43
C VAL A 246 10.36 2.99 4.60
N PHE A 247 11.66 2.81 4.35
CA PHE A 247 12.65 2.57 5.41
C PHE A 247 12.92 3.78 6.31
N ASN A 248 12.63 5.00 5.85
CA ASN A 248 12.78 6.19 6.67
C ASN A 248 11.68 6.31 7.75
N VAL A 249 10.52 5.67 7.54
CA VAL A 249 9.39 5.72 8.49
C VAL A 249 9.31 4.46 9.35
N ARG A 250 9.73 3.31 8.82
CA ARG A 250 9.69 2.03 9.54
C ARG A 250 10.87 1.92 10.51
N GLU A 251 10.58 1.59 11.76
CA GLU A 251 11.59 1.38 12.81
C GLU A 251 12.06 -0.09 12.93
N GLY A 252 11.49 -1.01 12.14
CA GLY A 252 11.86 -2.42 12.13
C GLY A 252 10.80 -3.33 11.48
N ASN A 253 10.79 -4.60 11.89
CA ASN A 253 9.85 -5.64 11.47
C ASN A 253 9.79 -5.80 9.94
N THR A 254 10.94 -5.65 9.29
CA THR A 254 11.07 -5.77 7.83
C THR A 254 12.06 -6.87 7.48
N ILE A 255 11.63 -7.80 6.65
CA ILE A 255 12.49 -8.84 6.06
C ILE A 255 12.83 -8.40 4.64
N ILE A 256 14.12 -8.35 4.34
CA ILE A 256 14.64 -8.01 3.03
C ILE A 256 15.27 -9.26 2.44
N THR A 257 14.94 -9.61 1.20
CA THR A 257 15.70 -10.60 0.43
C THR A 257 16.47 -9.90 -0.69
N THR A 258 17.73 -10.28 -0.88
CA THR A 258 18.57 -9.69 -1.93
C THR A 258 19.56 -10.71 -2.49
N ASN A 259 19.80 -10.62 -3.81
CA ASN A 259 20.87 -11.39 -4.46
C ASN A 259 22.23 -10.67 -4.37
N LEU A 260 22.25 -9.42 -3.93
CA LEU A 260 23.46 -8.62 -3.80
C LEU A 260 24.20 -8.95 -2.51
N GLN A 261 25.52 -9.06 -2.60
CA GLN A 261 26.40 -9.14 -1.44
C GLN A 261 26.65 -7.75 -0.84
N GLY A 262 27.20 -7.69 0.37
CA GLY A 262 27.34 -6.44 1.12
C GLY A 262 28.11 -5.32 0.41
N SER A 263 29.07 -5.64 -0.46
CA SER A 263 29.78 -4.64 -1.28
C SER A 263 28.96 -4.16 -2.48
N GLU A 264 28.16 -5.05 -3.08
CA GLU A 264 27.29 -4.75 -4.22
C GLU A 264 26.08 -3.94 -3.76
N LEU A 265 25.50 -4.29 -2.62
CA LEU A 265 24.39 -3.56 -1.99
C LEU A 265 24.79 -2.11 -1.70
N LYS A 266 26.01 -1.87 -1.20
CA LYS A 266 26.57 -0.53 -0.96
C LYS A 266 26.80 0.29 -2.23
N ARG A 267 26.97 -0.37 -3.39
CA ARG A 267 27.08 0.32 -4.69
C ARG A 267 25.72 0.59 -5.32
N ALA A 268 24.78 -0.34 -5.12
CA ALA A 268 23.44 -0.27 -5.71
C ALA A 268 22.56 0.77 -5.03
N TYR A 269 22.71 0.99 -3.72
CA TYR A 269 21.88 1.92 -2.95
C TYR A 269 22.69 3.02 -2.28
N ASN A 270 22.03 4.16 -2.11
CA ASN A 270 22.54 5.26 -1.30
C ASN A 270 22.89 4.78 0.13
N SER A 271 23.99 5.30 0.68
CA SER A 271 24.45 4.99 2.04
C SER A 271 23.38 5.21 3.12
N LYS A 272 22.45 6.17 2.92
CA LYS A 272 21.31 6.40 3.81
C LYS A 272 20.33 5.22 3.82
N ILE A 273 19.98 4.68 2.66
CA ILE A 273 19.09 3.50 2.54
C ILE A 273 19.74 2.31 3.22
N ILE A 274 21.03 2.07 2.94
CA ILE A 274 21.80 1.00 3.57
C ILE A 274 21.84 1.16 5.08
N SER A 275 22.08 2.38 5.57
CA SER A 275 22.05 2.67 7.00
C SER A 275 20.72 2.27 7.62
N ARG A 276 19.58 2.60 7.00
CA ARG A 276 18.24 2.25 7.50
C ARG A 276 17.91 0.77 7.40
N ILE A 277 18.32 0.09 6.33
CA ILE A 277 18.16 -1.36 6.19
C ILE A 277 18.99 -2.09 7.25
N LEU A 278 20.21 -1.60 7.51
CA LEU A 278 21.11 -2.19 8.49
C LEU A 278 20.83 -1.75 9.94
N GLU A 279 20.09 -0.66 10.11
CA GLU A 279 19.55 -0.23 11.39
C GLU A 279 18.63 -1.33 11.93
N ASN A 280 18.86 -1.70 13.19
CA ASN A 280 18.18 -2.80 13.85
C ASN A 280 18.30 -4.17 13.14
N SER A 281 19.26 -4.40 12.25
CA SER A 281 19.52 -5.74 11.66
C SER A 281 20.77 -6.45 12.18
N LYS A 282 21.51 -5.81 13.11
CA LYS A 282 22.69 -6.40 13.75
C LYS A 282 22.33 -7.74 14.40
N GLY A 283 22.92 -8.83 13.90
CA GLY A 283 22.67 -10.20 14.36
C GLY A 283 21.60 -10.98 13.58
N ASN A 284 20.92 -10.33 12.62
CA ASN A 284 19.82 -10.92 11.82
C ASN A 284 20.09 -10.82 10.30
N ILE A 285 21.36 -10.80 9.90
CA ILE A 285 21.80 -10.96 8.51
C ILE A 285 22.10 -12.42 8.28
N ILE A 286 21.27 -13.10 7.49
CA ILE A 286 21.39 -14.53 7.21
C ILE A 286 21.90 -14.71 5.79
N LYS A 287 23.07 -15.36 5.69
CA LYS A 287 23.71 -15.67 4.42
C LYS A 287 23.29 -17.05 3.96
N PHE A 288 22.69 -17.11 2.79
CA PHE A 288 22.35 -18.34 2.10
C PHE A 288 23.55 -18.80 1.27
N ASP A 289 24.75 -18.83 1.83
CA ASP A 289 25.94 -19.34 1.15
C ASP A 289 26.05 -20.86 1.35
N GLY A 290 26.74 -21.57 0.45
CA GLY A 290 26.84 -23.04 0.50
C GLY A 290 25.60 -23.81 0.03
N ILE A 291 24.43 -23.17 -0.10
CA ILE A 291 23.20 -23.82 -0.59
C ILE A 291 23.19 -23.91 -2.13
N THR A 292 22.82 -25.08 -2.66
CA THR A 292 22.63 -25.32 -4.10
C THR A 292 21.31 -24.73 -4.61
N ASP A 293 21.19 -24.50 -5.91
CA ASP A 293 19.95 -23.97 -6.49
C ASP A 293 18.82 -25.01 -6.41
N LYS A 294 17.83 -24.75 -5.56
CA LYS A 294 16.69 -25.65 -5.31
C LYS A 294 15.66 -25.65 -6.44
N ARG A 295 15.80 -24.83 -7.48
CA ARG A 295 14.92 -24.83 -8.66
C ARG A 295 15.25 -25.94 -9.65
N MET A 296 16.43 -26.56 -9.50
CA MET A 296 16.91 -27.61 -10.39
C MET A 296 16.65 -29.03 -9.84
N ASN A 297 16.04 -29.16 -8.66
CA ASN A 297 15.82 -30.41 -7.92
C ASN A 297 14.37 -30.64 -7.49
#